data_AF-K8EN24-F1
#
_entry.id   AF-K8EN24-F1
#
_cell.length_a   1.000
_cell.length_b   1.000
_cell.length_c   1.000
_cell.angle_alpha   90.00
_cell.angle_beta   90.00
_cell.angle_gamma   90.00
#
_symmetry.space_group_name_H-M   'P 1'
#
loop_
_entity.id
_entity.type
_entity.pdbx_description
1 polymer ?
#
loop_
_entity_poly.entity_id
_entity_poly.type
_entity_poly.pdbx_seq_one_letter_code
_entity_poly.pdbx_strand_id
1 'polypeptide(L)'
;MAVSAPNVIFFDMFGKAVCSALCMNIAIVGLNQVYDRKIDMPYLPLASGEFNASTALFIIAFSVLISMLLGVYSDSTPLICTLVSSLAFGVMYSVDIRMLRWKENPFLATSCILIVRALIVQIGFYCHALGSGFLGIELRRNLIFSIFFMCIYSIVIALFKDIPDIMGDAQEGIQTLSVQFGV
;
A
#
# COMPACT_ATOMS: atom_id res chain seq x y z
N MET A 1 20.52 10.48 -31.36
CA MET A 1 19.53 10.07 -30.34
C MET A 1 18.15 10.27 -30.94
N ALA A 2 17.45 9.19 -31.29
CA ALA A 2 16.09 9.30 -31.81
C ALA A 2 15.17 9.75 -30.66
N VAL A 3 14.56 10.92 -30.80
CA VAL A 3 13.52 11.38 -29.87
C VAL A 3 12.33 10.44 -30.04
N SER A 4 12.10 9.57 -29.06
CA SER A 4 10.98 8.65 -29.04
C SER A 4 9.67 9.44 -29.17
N ALA A 5 8.70 8.93 -29.93
CA ALA A 5 7.41 9.59 -30.05
C ALA A 5 6.78 9.79 -28.65
N PRO A 6 6.10 10.93 -28.39
CA PRO A 6 5.59 11.26 -27.06
C PRO A 6 4.66 10.19 -26.47
N ASN A 7 3.94 9.47 -27.32
CA ASN A 7 3.08 8.34 -26.90
C ASN A 7 3.92 7.17 -26.33
N VAL A 8 5.08 6.88 -26.91
CA VAL A 8 5.96 5.79 -26.47
C VAL A 8 6.54 6.08 -25.10
N ILE A 9 6.95 7.34 -24.86
CA ILE A 9 7.47 7.79 -23.56
C ILE A 9 6.37 7.69 -22.50
N PHE A 10 5.15 8.14 -22.83
CA PHE A 10 4.01 8.03 -21.93
C PHE A 10 3.72 6.58 -21.53
N PHE A 11 3.61 5.66 -22.51
CA PHE A 11 3.32 4.26 -22.21
C PHE A 11 4.45 3.56 -21.43
N ASP A 12 5.71 3.93 -21.69
CA ASP A 12 6.85 3.43 -20.95
C ASP A 12 6.84 3.88 -19.48
N MET A 13 6.65 5.18 -19.22
CA MET A 13 6.54 5.72 -17.86
C MET A 13 5.33 5.14 -17.12
N PHE A 14 4.18 5.12 -17.79
CA PHE A 14 2.95 4.55 -17.24
C PHE A 14 3.11 3.06 -16.91
N GLY A 15 3.70 2.28 -17.82
CA GLY A 15 3.94 0.86 -17.61
C GLY A 15 4.88 0.59 -16.43
N LYS A 16 5.98 1.34 -16.32
CA LYS A 16 6.91 1.24 -15.18
C LYS A 16 6.23 1.58 -13.85
N ALA A 17 5.44 2.65 -13.83
CA ALA A 17 4.70 3.08 -12.65
C ALA A 17 3.69 2.03 -12.21
N VAL A 18 2.85 1.52 -13.13
CA VAL A 18 1.80 0.54 -12.82
C VAL A 18 2.40 -0.80 -12.40
N CYS A 19 3.37 -1.33 -13.16
CA CYS A 19 3.99 -2.62 -12.83
C CYS A 19 4.71 -2.56 -11.49
N SER A 20 5.46 -1.49 -11.20
CA SER A 20 6.10 -1.33 -9.88
C SER A 20 5.08 -1.20 -8.75
N ALA A 21 4.02 -0.41 -8.93
CA ALA A 21 2.94 -0.26 -7.96
C ALA A 21 2.26 -1.59 -7.64
N LEU A 22 1.94 -2.39 -8.66
CA LEU A 22 1.29 -3.68 -8.51
C LEU A 22 2.16 -4.65 -7.74
N CYS A 23 3.44 -4.77 -8.11
CA CYS A 23 4.40 -5.61 -7.38
C CYS A 23 4.55 -5.17 -5.92
N MET A 24 4.63 -3.85 -5.66
CA MET A 24 4.70 -3.34 -4.30
C MET A 24 3.41 -3.63 -3.50
N ASN A 25 2.25 -3.53 -4.13
CA ASN A 25 0.97 -3.82 -3.49
C ASN A 25 0.87 -5.32 -3.13
N ILE A 26 1.27 -6.22 -4.03
CA ILE A 26 1.37 -7.66 -3.76
C ILE A 26 2.27 -7.92 -2.54
N ALA A 27 3.44 -7.27 -2.49
CA ALA A 27 4.36 -7.41 -1.38
C ALA A 27 3.76 -6.94 -0.05
N ILE A 28 3.14 -5.75 -0.02
CA ILE A 28 2.56 -5.19 1.22
C ILE A 28 1.37 -6.02 1.71
N VAL A 29 0.47 -6.42 0.80
CA VAL A 29 -0.69 -7.25 1.15
C VAL A 29 -0.23 -8.64 1.60
N GLY A 30 0.73 -9.24 0.90
CA GLY A 30 1.30 -10.53 1.28
C GLY A 30 2.00 -10.46 2.64
N LEU A 31 2.77 -9.40 2.90
CA LEU A 31 3.40 -9.16 4.19
C LEU A 31 2.35 -9.07 5.28
N ASN A 32 1.28 -8.30 5.05
CA ASN A 32 0.18 -8.22 5.99
C ASN A 32 -0.41 -9.61 6.28
N GLN A 33 -0.65 -10.45 5.26
CA GLN A 33 -1.18 -11.82 5.45
C GLN A 33 -0.25 -12.77 6.21
N VAL A 34 1.07 -12.64 6.05
CA VAL A 34 2.05 -13.51 6.74
C VAL A 34 2.05 -13.24 8.24
N TYR A 35 1.97 -11.97 8.63
CA TYR A 35 2.01 -11.55 10.04
C TYR A 35 0.62 -11.53 10.68
N ASP A 36 -0.41 -11.22 9.89
CA ASP A 36 -1.81 -11.27 10.27
C ASP A 36 -2.41 -12.61 9.82
N ARG A 37 -2.16 -13.67 10.61
CA ARG A 37 -2.80 -14.97 10.39
C ARG A 37 -4.28 -14.88 10.74
N LYS A 38 -5.06 -14.22 9.89
CA LYS A 38 -6.52 -14.16 9.99
C LYS A 38 -7.09 -15.56 9.73
N ILE A 39 -7.36 -16.29 10.80
CA ILE A 39 -7.95 -17.63 10.77
C ILE A 39 -9.37 -17.57 10.15
N ASP A 40 -10.06 -16.44 10.29
CA ASP A 40 -11.46 -16.25 9.87
C ASP A 40 -11.66 -15.86 8.40
N MET A 41 -10.58 -15.72 7.60
CA MET A 41 -10.67 -15.40 6.16
C MET A 41 -10.20 -16.55 5.27
N PRO A 42 -10.95 -17.66 5.17
CA PRO A 42 -10.50 -18.92 4.55
C PRO A 42 -10.29 -18.84 3.02
N TYR A 43 -10.62 -17.72 2.38
CA TYR A 43 -10.35 -17.47 0.97
C TYR A 43 -8.95 -16.87 0.71
N LEU A 44 -8.21 -16.50 1.76
CA LEU A 44 -6.84 -15.98 1.63
C LEU A 44 -5.85 -17.14 1.42
N PRO A 45 -4.85 -17.02 0.52
CA PRO A 45 -3.95 -18.12 0.18
C PRO A 45 -3.17 -18.73 1.37
N LEU A 46 -2.82 -17.92 2.38
CA LEU A 46 -2.19 -18.44 3.60
C LEU A 46 -3.21 -19.02 4.60
N ALA A 47 -4.40 -18.42 4.69
CA ALA A 47 -5.44 -18.86 5.62
C ALA A 47 -6.13 -20.15 5.14
N SER A 48 -6.25 -20.35 3.83
CA SER A 48 -6.73 -21.57 3.19
C SER A 48 -5.73 -22.73 3.26
N GLY A 49 -4.46 -22.44 3.58
CA GLY A 49 -3.38 -23.42 3.57
C GLY A 49 -2.85 -23.75 2.16
N GLU A 50 -3.32 -23.08 1.11
CA GLU A 50 -2.82 -23.28 -0.26
C GLU A 50 -1.35 -22.86 -0.40
N PHE A 51 -0.93 -21.83 0.33
CA PHE A 51 0.47 -21.41 0.41
C PHE A 51 1.07 -21.63 1.78
N ASN A 52 2.28 -22.19 1.76
CA ASN A 52 3.12 -22.26 2.94
C ASN A 52 3.80 -20.90 3.20
N ALA A 53 4.12 -20.60 4.46
CA ALA A 53 4.71 -19.31 4.85
C ALA A 53 6.01 -18.99 4.07
N SER A 54 6.81 -20.01 3.76
CA SER A 54 8.04 -19.88 2.97
C SER A 54 7.75 -19.45 1.53
N THR A 55 6.70 -19.98 0.91
CA THR A 55 6.28 -19.61 -0.45
C THR A 55 5.77 -18.18 -0.48
N ALA A 56 4.98 -17.79 0.52
CA ALA A 56 4.51 -16.42 0.66
C ALA A 56 5.67 -15.43 0.80
N LEU A 57 6.64 -15.74 1.67
CA LEU A 57 7.83 -14.89 1.86
C LEU A 57 8.67 -14.78 0.59
N PHE A 58 8.79 -15.86 -0.18
CA PHE A 58 9.46 -15.83 -1.49
C PHE A 58 8.73 -14.90 -2.47
N ILE A 59 7.40 -15.01 -2.59
CA ILE A 59 6.60 -14.13 -3.45
C ILE A 59 6.75 -12.66 -3.04
N ILE A 60 6.72 -12.37 -1.74
CA ILE A 60 6.89 -11.01 -1.20
C ILE A 60 8.29 -10.48 -1.58
N ALA A 61 9.35 -11.24 -1.28
CA ALA A 61 10.72 -10.82 -1.57
C ALA A 61 10.94 -10.59 -3.08
N PHE A 62 10.42 -11.48 -3.92
CA PHE A 62 10.50 -11.37 -5.36
C PHE A 62 9.72 -10.15 -5.89
N SER A 63 8.53 -9.89 -5.35
CA SER A 63 7.71 -8.74 -5.73
C SER A 63 8.36 -7.41 -5.32
N VAL A 64 8.96 -7.34 -4.13
CA VAL A 64 9.75 -6.18 -3.70
C VAL A 64 10.94 -5.94 -4.62
N LEU A 65 11.67 -6.99 -4.97
CA LEU A 65 12.83 -6.90 -5.86
C LEU A 65 12.42 -6.33 -7.23
N ILE A 66 11.39 -6.90 -7.87
CA ILE A 66 10.90 -6.40 -9.17
C ILE A 66 10.45 -4.95 -9.05
N SER A 67 9.68 -4.63 -8.01
CA SER A 67 9.19 -3.27 -7.81
C SER A 67 10.33 -2.26 -7.68
N MET A 68 11.38 -2.59 -6.92
CA MET A 68 12.53 -1.71 -6.73
C MET A 68 13.36 -1.57 -8.00
N LEU A 69 13.58 -2.68 -8.74
CA LEU A 69 14.29 -2.65 -10.01
C LEU A 69 13.57 -1.76 -11.04
N LEU A 70 12.24 -1.86 -11.14
CA LEU A 70 11.44 -1.00 -11.99
C LEU A 70 11.48 0.47 -11.55
N GLY A 71 11.47 0.73 -10.24
CA GLY A 71 11.64 2.08 -9.69
C GLY A 71 12.99 2.70 -10.08
N VAL A 72 14.09 1.96 -9.92
CA VAL A 72 15.44 2.40 -10.30
C VAL A 72 15.55 2.58 -11.81
N TYR A 73 15.01 1.65 -12.60
CA TYR A 73 15.02 1.73 -14.06
C TYR A 73 14.14 2.87 -14.62
N SER A 74 13.20 3.37 -13.83
CA SER A 74 12.40 4.53 -14.19
C SER A 74 13.16 5.85 -14.11
N ASP A 75 14.36 5.88 -13.52
CA ASP A 75 15.17 7.09 -13.28
C ASP A 75 14.37 8.24 -12.62
N SER A 76 13.36 7.87 -11.83
CA SER A 76 12.39 8.79 -11.23
C SER A 76 12.54 8.74 -9.71
N THR A 77 13.21 9.74 -9.15
CA THR A 77 13.35 9.90 -7.70
C THR A 77 11.98 9.87 -6.99
N PRO A 78 10.92 10.54 -7.50
CA PRO A 78 9.61 10.48 -6.86
C PRO A 78 9.02 9.08 -6.77
N LEU A 79 9.16 8.29 -7.84
CA LEU A 79 8.63 6.93 -7.86
C LEU A 79 9.36 6.04 -6.85
N ILE A 80 10.70 6.10 -6.82
CA ILE A 80 11.51 5.33 -5.87
C ILE A 80 11.16 5.70 -4.43
N CYS A 81 11.08 7.01 -4.12
CA CYS A 81 10.69 7.47 -2.78
C CYS A 81 9.32 6.94 -2.38
N THR A 82 8.32 7.00 -3.28
CA THR A 82 6.99 6.46 -3.03
C THR A 82 7.00 4.95 -2.78
N LEU A 83 7.78 4.18 -3.53
CA LEU A 83 7.89 2.73 -3.34
C LEU A 83 8.59 2.39 -2.01
N VAL A 84 9.70 3.06 -1.69
CA VAL A 84 10.42 2.87 -0.43
C VAL A 84 9.57 3.26 0.77
N SER A 85 8.91 4.42 0.72
CA SER A 85 8.01 4.86 1.79
C SER A 85 6.83 3.90 1.93
N SER A 86 6.22 3.45 0.83
CA SER A 86 5.11 2.48 0.89
C SER A 86 5.54 1.16 1.53
N LEU A 87 6.72 0.65 1.19
CA LEU A 87 7.27 -0.56 1.82
C LEU A 87 7.56 -0.32 3.30
N ALA A 88 8.18 0.80 3.66
CA ALA A 88 8.48 1.14 5.05
C ALA A 88 7.21 1.19 5.90
N PHE A 89 6.16 1.89 5.43
CA PHE A 89 4.87 1.93 6.10
C PHE A 89 4.18 0.56 6.11
N GLY A 90 4.29 -0.24 5.04
CA GLY A 90 3.77 -1.61 5.00
C GLY A 90 4.42 -2.54 6.03
N VAL A 91 5.74 -2.43 6.21
CA VAL A 91 6.50 -3.15 7.24
C VAL A 91 6.13 -2.65 8.63
N MET A 92 6.10 -1.34 8.84
CA MET A 92 5.69 -0.74 10.13
C MET A 92 4.25 -1.10 10.52
N TYR A 93 3.37 -1.30 9.53
CA TYR A 93 2.00 -1.72 9.74
C TYR A 93 1.88 -3.21 10.08
N SER A 94 2.65 -4.07 9.38
CA SER A 94 2.47 -5.53 9.43
C SER A 94 3.36 -6.22 10.46
N VAL A 95 4.58 -5.72 10.67
CA VAL A 95 5.54 -6.35 11.59
C VAL A 95 5.35 -5.76 12.97
N ASP A 96 4.97 -6.60 13.94
CA ASP A 96 5.00 -6.28 15.36
C ASP A 96 6.45 -6.12 15.84
N ILE A 97 7.08 -5.00 15.46
CA ILE A 97 8.32 -4.56 16.07
C ILE A 97 7.92 -4.16 17.49
N ARG A 98 8.24 -5.03 18.46
CA ARG A 98 8.12 -5.03 19.94
C ARG A 98 7.88 -3.72 20.73
N MET A 99 7.88 -2.53 20.13
CA MET A 99 7.48 -1.25 20.72
C MET A 99 6.36 -0.48 19.98
N LEU A 100 5.89 -0.93 18.81
CA LEU A 100 4.92 -0.20 17.97
C LEU A 100 3.79 -1.12 17.52
N ARG A 101 2.88 -1.47 18.44
CA ARG A 101 1.61 -2.19 18.15
C ARG A 101 0.61 -1.28 17.42
N TRP A 102 0.99 -0.72 16.27
CA TRP A 102 0.15 0.25 15.53
C TRP A 102 -1.14 -0.37 15.02
N LYS A 103 -1.14 -1.68 14.77
CA LYS A 103 -2.30 -2.45 14.37
C LYS A 103 -3.38 -2.51 15.47
N GLU A 104 -2.99 -2.45 16.74
CA GLU A 104 -3.93 -2.43 17.87
C GLU A 104 -4.59 -1.08 18.09
N ASN A 105 -4.05 -0.01 17.49
CA ASN A 105 -4.66 1.31 17.57
C ASN A 105 -5.37 1.62 16.23
N PRO A 106 -6.71 1.56 16.18
CA PRO A 106 -7.49 1.82 14.97
C PRO A 106 -7.15 3.17 14.32
N PHE A 107 -6.79 4.17 15.11
CA PHE A 107 -6.40 5.49 14.61
C PHE A 107 -5.06 5.48 13.88
N LEU A 108 -4.06 4.75 14.39
CA LEU A 108 -2.74 4.66 13.75
C LEU A 108 -2.80 3.82 12.47
N ALA A 109 -3.55 2.71 12.52
CA ALA A 109 -3.82 1.87 11.35
C ALA A 109 -4.50 2.66 10.21
N THR A 110 -5.55 3.42 10.54
CA THR A 110 -6.28 4.25 9.57
C THR A 110 -5.42 5.40 9.04
N SER A 111 -4.64 6.04 9.91
CA SER A 111 -3.73 7.12 9.52
C SER A 111 -2.63 6.63 8.57
N CYS A 112 -2.07 5.44 8.81
CA CYS A 112 -1.07 4.83 7.93
C CYS A 112 -1.65 4.57 6.53
N ILE A 113 -2.85 3.97 6.45
CA ILE A 113 -3.53 3.71 5.18
C ILE A 113 -3.79 5.02 4.43
N LEU A 114 -4.28 6.05 5.13
CA LEU A 114 -4.55 7.36 4.56
C LEU A 114 -3.27 8.03 4.05
N ILE A 115 -2.21 8.07 4.84
CA ILE A 115 -0.94 8.70 4.46
C ILE A 115 -0.36 8.01 3.23
N VAL A 116 -0.32 6.68 3.20
CA VAL A 116 0.24 5.95 2.07
C VAL A 116 -0.62 6.13 0.82
N ARG A 117 -1.93 5.83 0.90
CA ARG A 117 -2.80 5.78 -0.28
C ARG A 117 -3.27 7.15 -0.76
N ALA A 118 -3.58 8.07 0.14
CA ALA A 118 -4.14 9.37 -0.24
C ALA A 118 -3.07 10.43 -0.49
N LEU A 119 -1.88 10.32 0.12
CA LEU A 119 -0.81 11.31 -0.03
C LEU A 119 0.39 10.77 -0.80
N ILE A 120 1.08 9.76 -0.28
CA ILE A 120 2.38 9.30 -0.80
C ILE A 120 2.26 8.77 -2.23
N VAL A 121 1.25 7.93 -2.49
CA VAL A 121 0.99 7.41 -3.84
C VAL A 121 0.56 8.52 -4.78
N GLN A 122 -0.36 9.40 -4.38
CA GLN A 122 -0.90 10.44 -5.28
C GLN A 122 0.14 11.48 -5.66
N ILE A 123 0.92 11.96 -4.70
CA ILE A 123 1.97 12.94 -4.94
C ILE A 123 3.10 12.30 -5.75
N GLY A 124 3.53 11.09 -5.37
CA GLY A 124 4.62 10.38 -6.04
C GLY A 124 4.36 10.11 -7.52
N PHE A 125 3.19 9.56 -7.84
CA PHE A 125 2.82 9.22 -9.21
C PHE A 125 2.57 10.47 -10.04
N TYR A 126 2.02 11.52 -9.44
CA TYR A 126 1.86 12.81 -10.10
C TYR A 126 3.21 13.43 -10.47
N CYS A 127 4.17 13.46 -9.54
CA CYS A 127 5.53 13.94 -9.80
C CYS A 127 6.24 13.09 -10.86
N HIS A 128 6.09 11.77 -10.78
CA HIS A 128 6.63 10.85 -11.77
C HIS A 128 6.06 11.13 -13.17
N ALA A 129 4.75 11.30 -13.28
CA ALA A 129 4.08 11.60 -14.56
C ALA A 129 4.49 12.96 -15.16
N LEU A 130 4.85 13.93 -14.31
CA LEU A 130 5.38 15.23 -14.76
C LEU A 130 6.88 15.20 -15.07
N GLY A 131 7.59 14.12 -14.71
CA GLY A 131 9.06 14.07 -14.79
C GLY A 131 9.75 15.09 -13.87
N SER A 132 9.05 15.59 -12.85
CA SER A 132 9.53 16.63 -11.95
C SER A 132 9.93 16.03 -10.59
N GLY A 133 10.89 16.65 -9.91
CA GLY A 133 11.18 16.33 -8.51
C GLY A 133 10.05 16.76 -7.55
N PHE A 134 10.25 16.54 -6.25
CA PHE A 134 9.31 17.00 -5.22
C PHE A 134 9.40 18.50 -4.92
N LEU A 135 10.54 19.13 -5.23
CA LEU A 135 10.74 20.57 -5.05
C LEU A 135 10.03 21.33 -6.17
N GLY A 136 9.00 22.10 -5.82
CA GLY A 136 8.22 22.90 -6.76
C GLY A 136 6.91 22.26 -7.23
N ILE A 137 6.36 21.30 -6.47
CA ILE A 137 5.03 20.76 -6.75
C ILE A 137 4.00 21.88 -6.68
N GLU A 138 3.44 22.22 -7.83
CA GLU A 138 2.23 23.00 -7.89
C GLU A 138 1.04 22.08 -7.57
N LEU A 139 0.35 22.35 -6.47
CA LEU A 139 -0.93 21.71 -6.14
C LEU A 139 -2.01 22.15 -7.14
N ARG A 140 -1.98 21.52 -8.32
CA ARG A 140 -3.00 21.72 -9.34
C ARG A 140 -4.33 21.13 -8.87
N ARG A 141 -5.43 21.69 -9.37
CA ARG A 141 -6.80 21.28 -9.02
C ARG A 141 -7.02 19.77 -9.16
N ASN A 142 -6.39 19.15 -10.16
CA ASN A 142 -6.50 17.71 -10.41
C ASN A 142 -5.83 16.88 -9.30
N LEU A 143 -4.66 17.30 -8.81
CA LEU A 143 -3.96 16.63 -7.71
C LEU A 143 -4.75 16.78 -6.40
N ILE A 144 -5.23 17.99 -6.09
CA ILE A 144 -6.04 18.26 -4.90
C ILE A 144 -7.30 17.39 -4.91
N PHE A 145 -8.01 17.36 -6.04
CA PHE A 145 -9.21 16.53 -6.19
C PHE A 145 -8.91 15.05 -5.97
N SER A 146 -7.81 14.55 -6.55
CA SER A 146 -7.38 13.17 -6.42
C SER A 146 -7.04 12.77 -4.97
N ILE A 147 -6.31 13.64 -4.26
CA ILE A 147 -6.00 13.46 -2.83
C ILE A 147 -7.29 13.45 -2.01
N PHE A 148 -8.17 14.43 -2.21
CA PHE A 148 -9.44 14.53 -1.49
C PHE A 148 -10.33 13.30 -1.69
N PHE A 149 -10.48 12.86 -2.94
CA PHE A 149 -11.23 11.65 -3.28
C PHE A 149 -10.63 10.42 -2.59
N MET A 150 -9.31 10.25 -2.66
CA MET A 150 -8.64 9.11 -2.03
C MET A 150 -8.68 9.14 -0.50
N CYS A 151 -8.72 10.32 0.12
CA CYS A 151 -8.95 10.45 1.56
C CYS A 151 -10.32 9.88 1.93
N ILE A 152 -11.39 10.32 1.27
CA ILE A 152 -12.74 9.80 1.52
C ILE A 152 -12.78 8.29 1.27
N TYR A 153 -12.26 7.84 0.13
CA TYR A 153 -12.25 6.43 -0.23
C TYR A 153 -11.51 5.57 0.80
N SER A 154 -10.39 6.07 1.32
CA SER A 154 -9.57 5.35 2.31
C SER A 154 -10.23 5.34 3.69
N ILE A 155 -10.96 6.39 4.09
CA ILE A 155 -11.80 6.38 5.29
C ILE A 155 -12.90 5.32 5.16
N VAL A 156 -13.58 5.26 4.02
CA VAL A 156 -14.61 4.24 3.76
C VAL A 156 -14.01 2.84 3.90
N ILE A 157 -12.89 2.53 3.21
CA ILE A 157 -12.24 1.23 3.35
C ILE A 157 -11.85 0.94 4.80
N ALA A 158 -11.31 1.91 5.53
CA ALA A 158 -10.90 1.73 6.92
C ALA A 158 -12.09 1.39 7.84
N LEU A 159 -13.25 1.99 7.62
CA LEU A 159 -14.47 1.66 8.38
C LEU A 159 -15.01 0.27 8.02
N PHE A 160 -14.98 -0.09 6.74
CA PHE A 160 -15.52 -1.36 6.26
C PHE A 160 -14.58 -2.56 6.50
N LYS A 161 -13.26 -2.36 6.60
CA LYS A 161 -12.30 -3.45 6.82
C LYS A 161 -12.50 -4.12 8.18
N ASP A 162 -13.02 -3.38 9.16
CA ASP A 162 -13.22 -3.83 10.54
C ASP A 162 -14.59 -4.53 10.74
N ILE A 163 -15.43 -4.63 9.69
CA ILE A 163 -16.72 -5.35 9.75
C ILE A 163 -16.54 -6.88 9.68
N PRO A 164 -15.76 -7.45 8.74
CA PRO A 164 -15.52 -8.90 8.74
C PRO A 164 -14.59 -9.37 9.87
N ASP A 165 -13.84 -8.48 10.51
CA ASP A 165 -12.89 -8.81 11.60
C ASP A 165 -13.54 -8.86 13.00
N ILE A 166 -14.85 -8.61 13.13
CA ILE A 166 -15.58 -8.53 14.41
C ILE A 166 -15.43 -9.80 15.25
N MET A 167 -15.46 -10.97 14.61
CA MET A 167 -15.37 -12.26 15.31
C MET A 167 -13.97 -12.54 15.86
N GLY A 168 -12.92 -12.11 15.14
CA GLY A 168 -11.53 -12.23 15.58
C GLY A 168 -11.14 -11.19 16.63
N ASP A 169 -11.53 -9.93 16.45
CA ASP A 169 -11.29 -8.84 17.39
C ASP A 169 -11.95 -9.11 18.77
N ALA A 170 -13.15 -9.73 18.76
CA ALA A 170 -13.85 -10.13 19.98
C ALA A 170 -13.17 -11.29 20.73
N GLN A 171 -12.48 -12.20 20.02
CA GLN A 171 -11.74 -13.32 20.65
C GLN A 171 -10.39 -12.87 21.23
N GLU A 172 -9.74 -11.88 20.60
CA GLU A 172 -8.48 -11.29 21.06
C GLU A 172 -8.66 -10.13 22.07
N GLY A 173 -9.92 -9.74 22.37
CA GLY A 173 -10.24 -8.70 23.36
C GLY A 173 -9.99 -7.26 22.88
N ILE A 174 -9.90 -7.04 21.57
CA ILE A 174 -9.67 -5.72 20.96
C ILE A 174 -11.02 -5.00 20.80
N GLN A 175 -11.17 -3.85 21.45
CA GLN A 175 -12.39 -3.03 21.34
C GLN A 175 -12.39 -2.15 20.09
N THR A 176 -12.62 -2.72 18.91
CA THR A 176 -12.89 -1.96 17.68
C THR A 176 -14.31 -1.38 17.69
N LEU A 177 -14.57 -0.34 16.87
CA LEU A 177 -15.89 0.31 16.80
C LEU A 177 -16.99 -0.70 16.46
N SER A 178 -16.69 -1.67 15.60
CA SER A 178 -17.61 -2.73 15.23
C SER A 178 -17.99 -3.65 16.41
N VAL A 179 -17.05 -3.96 17.30
CA VAL A 179 -17.31 -4.72 18.55
C VAL A 179 -18.14 -3.92 19.55
N GLN A 180 -17.91 -2.60 19.63
CA GLN A 180 -18.69 -1.72 20.51
C GLN A 180 -20.13 -1.49 20.03
N PHE A 181 -20.38 -1.52 18.73
CA PHE A 181 -21.70 -1.34 18.14
C PHE A 181 -22.48 -2.63 17.90
N GLY A 182 -21.85 -3.82 18.04
CA GLY A 182 -22.54 -5.11 18.08
C GLY A 182 -23.36 -5.42 16.83
N VAL A 183 -22.76 -5.29 15.65
CA VAL A 183 -23.34 -5.70 14.36
C VAL A 183 -22.68 -6.98 13.88
#